data_AF-A0A6B3SHK8-F1
#
_entry.id   AF-A0A6B3SHK8-F1
#
_cell.length_a   1.000
_cell.length_b   1.000
_cell.length_c   1.000
_cell.angle_alpha   90.00
_cell.angle_beta   90.00
_cell.angle_gamma   90.00
#
_symmetry.space_group_name_H-M   'P 1'
#
loop_
_entity.id
_entity.type
_entity.pdbx_description
1 polymer ?
#
loop_
_entity_poly.entity_id
_entity_poly.type
_entity_poly.pdbx_seq_one_letter_code
_entity_poly.pdbx_strand_id
1 'polypeptide(L)'
;MIERFRRNCMGTTSFTGKFAGMRKEQEFVVYPVHAGHFDGRLKIQSDTRIGYVEAATGIVYLTRSFAGGAYNHHLMLAQRVDKLQAEELLLLKGHVMDSAGSSVGSRGVTTDNAGALEFFGTTGEAAVGI
;
A
#
# COMPACT_ATOMS: atom_id res chain seq x y z
N MET A 1 13.12 -3.98 -5.10
CA MET A 1 11.82 -4.09 -5.80
C MET A 1 11.02 -2.82 -5.70
N ILE A 2 10.99 -2.19 -4.51
CA ILE A 2 10.35 -0.90 -4.29
C ILE A 2 11.39 0.16 -3.93
N GLU A 3 11.18 1.38 -4.40
CA GLU A 3 12.13 2.50 -4.23
C GLU A 3 11.44 3.85 -4.47
N ARG A 4 12.21 4.95 -4.41
CA ARG A 4 11.76 6.31 -4.75
C ARG A 4 10.46 6.70 -4.04
N PHE A 5 10.48 6.58 -2.71
CA PHE A 5 9.38 6.97 -1.85
C PHE A 5 9.19 8.48 -1.84
N ARG A 6 7.94 8.93 -1.86
CA ARG A 6 7.59 10.35 -1.70
C ARG A 6 6.20 10.52 -1.12
N ARG A 7 5.89 11.72 -0.65
CA ARG A 7 4.54 12.09 -0.22
C ARG A 7 3.70 12.50 -1.43
N ASN A 8 2.47 12.01 -1.53
CA ASN A 8 1.54 12.36 -2.62
C ASN A 8 0.56 13.47 -2.20
N CYS A 9 -0.35 13.87 -3.11
CA CYS A 9 -1.28 14.95 -2.83
C CYS A 9 -2.29 14.63 -1.72
N MET A 10 -2.60 13.35 -1.46
CA MET A 10 -3.44 12.91 -0.33
C MET A 10 -2.66 12.95 1.00
N GLY A 11 -1.36 13.25 0.98
CA GLY A 11 -0.53 13.28 2.18
C GLY A 11 -0.05 11.91 2.64
N THR A 12 -0.36 10.85 1.87
CA THR A 12 0.10 9.48 2.08
C THR A 12 1.39 9.22 1.27
N THR A 13 1.86 7.97 1.27
CA THR A 13 3.07 7.53 0.57
C THR A 13 2.79 7.14 -0.89
N SER A 14 3.69 7.50 -1.79
CA SER A 14 3.88 6.88 -3.11
C SER A 14 5.26 6.22 -3.17
N PHE A 15 5.41 5.17 -3.95
CA PHE A 15 6.70 4.54 -4.24
C PHE A 15 6.72 4.00 -5.68
N THR A 16 7.91 3.84 -6.25
CA THR A 16 8.07 3.09 -7.51
C THR A 16 8.26 1.61 -7.20
N GLY A 17 7.55 0.74 -7.91
CA GLY A 17 7.65 -0.71 -7.74
C GLY A 17 7.70 -1.47 -9.06
N LYS A 18 8.40 -2.61 -9.08
CA LYS A 18 8.39 -3.58 -10.17
C LYS A 18 8.19 -5.00 -9.64
N PHE A 19 6.93 -5.39 -9.53
CA PHE A 19 6.53 -6.73 -9.09
C PHE A 19 6.59 -7.75 -10.25
N ALA A 20 6.58 -9.04 -9.91
CA ALA A 20 6.57 -10.12 -10.88
C ALA A 20 5.47 -9.96 -11.95
N GLY A 21 5.82 -10.29 -13.20
CA GLY A 21 4.94 -10.15 -14.36
C GLY A 21 4.75 -8.70 -14.87
N MET A 22 5.43 -7.70 -14.30
CA MET A 22 5.45 -6.34 -14.83
C MET A 22 6.57 -6.14 -15.86
N ARG A 23 6.23 -5.57 -17.03
CA ARG A 23 7.21 -5.24 -18.07
C ARG A 23 8.15 -4.10 -17.67
N LYS A 24 7.64 -3.11 -16.91
CA LYS A 24 8.37 -1.92 -16.46
C LYS A 24 7.94 -1.54 -15.05
N GLU A 25 8.76 -0.74 -14.39
CA GLU A 25 8.42 -0.06 -13.14
C GLU A 25 7.16 0.79 -13.30
N GLN A 26 6.38 0.86 -12.23
CA GLN A 26 5.21 1.73 -12.13
C GLN A 26 5.23 2.43 -10.78
N GLU A 27 4.65 3.61 -10.72
CA GLU A 27 4.38 4.27 -9.45
C GLU A 27 3.13 3.67 -8.81
N PHE A 28 3.23 3.36 -7.52
CA PHE A 28 2.14 2.95 -6.67
C PHE A 28 1.87 4.03 -5.63
N VAL A 29 0.61 4.45 -5.54
CA VAL A 29 0.08 5.25 -4.44
C VAL A 29 -0.44 4.33 -3.35
N VAL A 30 -0.18 4.68 -2.11
CA VAL A 30 -0.76 4.05 -0.93
C VAL A 30 -2.06 4.78 -0.58
N TYR A 31 -3.14 4.03 -0.42
CA TYR A 31 -4.40 4.62 0.03
C TYR A 31 -4.37 4.95 1.52
N PRO A 32 -5.06 6.01 1.93
CA PRO A 32 -5.17 6.37 3.34
C PRO A 32 -5.88 5.30 4.15
N VAL A 33 -5.50 5.19 5.42
CA VAL A 33 -6.10 4.28 6.39
C VAL A 33 -6.63 5.10 7.58
N HIS A 34 -7.93 4.99 7.84
CA HIS A 34 -8.56 5.57 9.03
C HIS A 34 -8.18 4.79 10.29
N ALA A 35 -8.05 5.48 11.42
CA ALA A 35 -7.76 4.82 12.69
C ALA A 35 -8.87 3.81 13.06
N GLY A 36 -8.48 2.61 13.49
CA GLY A 36 -9.38 1.51 13.84
C GLY A 36 -9.99 0.78 12.63
N HIS A 37 -9.59 1.13 11.41
CA HIS A 37 -10.08 0.52 10.16
C HIS A 37 -8.98 -0.23 9.40
N PHE A 38 -7.82 -0.44 10.02
CA PHE A 38 -6.75 -1.22 9.42
C PHE A 38 -7.04 -2.72 9.54
N ASP A 39 -7.08 -3.44 8.41
CA ASP A 39 -7.47 -4.85 8.32
C ASP A 39 -6.25 -5.79 8.15
N GLY A 40 -5.04 -5.31 8.42
CA GLY A 40 -3.80 -6.04 8.17
C GLY A 40 -3.27 -5.91 6.75
N ARG A 41 -3.97 -5.19 5.85
CA ARG A 41 -3.58 -5.02 4.45
C ARG A 41 -3.52 -3.56 4.06
N LEU A 42 -2.44 -3.19 3.39
CA LEU A 42 -2.25 -1.85 2.84
C LEU A 42 -2.69 -1.82 1.38
N LYS A 43 -3.73 -1.06 1.05
CA LYS A 43 -4.18 -0.92 -0.34
C LYS A 43 -3.22 -0.05 -1.15
N ILE A 44 -2.76 -0.57 -2.28
CA ILE A 44 -1.86 0.10 -3.20
C ILE A 44 -2.43 0.12 -4.63
N GLN A 45 -2.12 1.17 -5.38
CA GLN A 45 -2.60 1.33 -6.76
C GLN A 45 -1.57 2.02 -7.64
N SER A 46 -1.36 1.49 -8.84
CA SER A 46 -0.75 2.21 -9.96
C SER A 46 -1.80 2.62 -10.98
N ASP A 47 -1.39 3.27 -12.07
CA ASP A 47 -2.30 3.62 -13.16
C ASP A 47 -3.12 2.42 -13.65
N THR A 48 -2.49 1.26 -13.82
CA THR A 48 -3.13 0.09 -14.47
C THR A 48 -3.34 -1.11 -13.56
N ARG A 49 -2.94 -1.04 -12.28
CA ARG A 49 -3.06 -2.15 -11.33
C ARG A 49 -3.50 -1.66 -9.96
N ILE A 50 -4.23 -2.49 -9.23
CA ILE A 50 -4.66 -2.21 -7.87
C ILE A 50 -4.52 -3.49 -7.04
N GLY A 51 -4.33 -3.37 -5.73
CA GLY A 51 -4.29 -4.52 -4.83
C GLY A 51 -3.81 -4.16 -3.44
N TYR A 52 -3.10 -5.08 -2.79
CA TYR A 52 -2.75 -4.97 -1.38
C TYR A 52 -1.35 -5.50 -1.07
N VAL A 53 -0.75 -4.97 0.00
CA VAL A 53 0.42 -5.55 0.68
C VAL A 53 -0.01 -5.99 2.08
N GLU A 54 0.21 -7.26 2.41
CA GLU A 54 -0.02 -7.77 3.77
C GLU A 54 1.06 -7.24 4.73
N ALA A 55 0.65 -6.63 5.84
CA ALA A 55 1.57 -5.99 6.78
C ALA A 55 2.45 -6.97 7.56
N ALA A 56 1.93 -8.15 7.87
CA ALA A 56 2.66 -9.18 8.62
C ALA A 56 3.72 -9.87 7.76
N THR A 57 3.39 -10.18 6.51
CA THR A 57 4.17 -11.10 5.66
C THR A 57 4.89 -10.42 4.51
N GLY A 58 4.46 -9.21 4.12
CA GLY A 58 4.93 -8.53 2.92
C GLY A 58 4.41 -9.15 1.61
N ILE A 59 3.44 -10.09 1.67
CA ILE A 59 2.86 -10.68 0.47
C ILE A 59 2.13 -9.59 -0.32
N VAL A 60 2.40 -9.54 -1.63
CA VAL A 60 1.83 -8.57 -2.55
C VAL A 60 0.76 -9.26 -3.40
N TYR A 61 -0.44 -8.70 -3.36
CA TYR A 61 -1.55 -9.07 -4.23
C TYR A 61 -1.81 -7.95 -5.21
N LEU A 62 -1.85 -8.24 -6.50
CA LEU A 62 -2.18 -7.25 -7.52
C LEU A 62 -3.11 -7.85 -8.57
N THR A 63 -3.94 -7.00 -9.15
CA THR A 63 -4.69 -7.35 -10.35
C THR A 63 -3.76 -7.47 -11.56
N ARG A 64 -4.27 -8.08 -12.64
CA ARG A 64 -3.71 -7.87 -13.97
C ARG A 64 -3.73 -6.38 -14.35
N SER A 65 -2.97 -6.03 -15.39
CA SER A 65 -2.99 -4.68 -15.95
C SER A 65 -4.31 -4.45 -16.72
N PHE A 66 -4.99 -3.34 -16.47
CA PHE A 66 -6.19 -2.93 -17.21
C PHE A 66 -5.90 -1.76 -18.15
N ALA A 67 -6.33 -1.89 -19.41
CA ALA A 67 -6.35 -0.76 -20.34
C ALA A 67 -7.46 0.21 -19.92
N GLY A 68 -7.13 1.49 -19.71
CA GLY A 68 -8.07 2.49 -19.16
C GLY A 68 -8.06 2.62 -17.63
N GLY A 69 -7.18 1.88 -16.96
CA GLY A 69 -6.86 2.07 -15.54
C GLY A 69 -7.49 1.05 -14.59
N ALA A 70 -6.97 1.01 -13.36
CA ALA A 70 -7.47 0.15 -12.29
C ALA A 70 -8.36 0.92 -11.30
N TYR A 71 -9.39 0.27 -10.78
CA TYR A 71 -10.40 0.88 -9.90
C TYR A 71 -10.78 -0.10 -8.78
N ASN A 72 -11.45 0.40 -7.73
CA ASN A 72 -11.79 -0.42 -6.56
C ASN A 72 -12.58 -1.70 -6.88
N HIS A 73 -13.46 -1.70 -7.88
CA HIS A 73 -14.21 -2.92 -8.25
C HIS A 73 -13.32 -4.02 -8.84
N HIS A 74 -12.09 -3.71 -9.29
CA HIS A 74 -11.13 -4.70 -9.74
C HIS A 74 -10.42 -5.41 -8.58
N LEU A 75 -10.51 -4.93 -7.34
CA LEU A 75 -9.81 -5.52 -6.18
C LEU A 75 -10.16 -7.00 -5.96
N MET A 76 -11.38 -7.41 -6.31
CA MET A 76 -11.82 -8.81 -6.25
C MET A 76 -11.02 -9.75 -7.16
N LEU A 77 -10.29 -9.20 -8.15
CA LEU A 77 -9.45 -9.94 -9.10
C LEU A 77 -7.97 -9.93 -8.71
N ALA A 78 -7.60 -9.36 -7.55
CA ALA A 78 -6.22 -9.32 -7.09
C ALA A 78 -5.74 -10.73 -6.74
N GLN A 79 -4.58 -11.11 -7.27
CA GLN A 79 -3.95 -12.40 -7.01
C GLN A 79 -2.57 -12.18 -6.41
N ARG A 80 -2.07 -13.16 -5.66
CA ARG A 80 -0.70 -13.13 -5.14
C ARG A 80 0.28 -13.08 -6.33
N VAL A 81 1.09 -12.03 -6.37
CA VAL A 81 2.08 -11.83 -7.44
C VAL A 81 3.51 -11.89 -6.92
N ASP A 82 3.76 -11.43 -5.70
CA ASP A 82 5.11 -11.27 -5.20
C ASP A 82 5.18 -11.24 -3.66
N LYS A 83 6.38 -11.06 -3.12
CA LYS A 83 6.63 -10.86 -1.69
C LYS A 83 7.78 -9.86 -1.50
N LEU A 84 7.50 -8.80 -0.74
CA LEU A 84 8.54 -7.87 -0.28
C LEU A 84 9.49 -8.60 0.67
N GLN A 85 10.79 -8.36 0.52
CA GLN A 85 11.78 -8.81 1.50
C GLN A 85 11.59 -8.06 2.82
N ALA A 86 12.18 -8.58 3.91
CA ALA A 86 12.00 -8.01 5.25
C ALA A 86 12.44 -6.54 5.32
N GLU A 87 13.55 -6.21 4.66
CA GLU A 87 14.11 -4.86 4.59
C GLU A 87 13.20 -3.92 3.79
N GLU A 88 12.62 -4.40 2.69
CA GLU A 88 11.69 -3.64 1.85
C GLU A 88 10.37 -3.38 2.57
N LEU A 89 9.85 -4.39 3.27
CA LEU A 89 8.65 -4.26 4.07
C LEU A 89 8.86 -3.27 5.21
N LEU A 90 10.01 -3.33 5.90
CA LEU A 90 10.36 -2.39 6.95
C LEU A 90 10.47 -0.96 6.41
N LEU A 91 11.08 -0.79 5.23
CA LEU A 91 11.19 0.52 4.57
C LEU A 91 9.80 1.08 4.20
N LEU A 92 8.92 0.25 3.62
CA LEU A 92 7.54 0.63 3.33
C LEU A 92 6.79 1.02 4.61
N LYS A 93 6.93 0.24 5.68
CA LYS A 93 6.34 0.53 7.00
C LYS A 93 6.81 1.87 7.54
N GLY A 94 8.10 2.17 7.49
CA GLY A 94 8.65 3.45 7.92
C GLY A 94 8.06 4.64 7.18
N HIS A 95 7.97 4.56 5.84
CA HIS A 95 7.40 5.65 5.05
C HIS A 95 5.88 5.82 5.22
N VAL A 96 5.15 4.72 5.43
CA VAL A 96 3.70 4.77 5.71
C VAL A 96 3.46 5.39 7.08
N MET A 97 4.24 4.99 8.09
CA MET A 97 4.19 5.55 9.44
C MET A 97 4.50 7.06 9.45
N ASP A 98 5.55 7.50 8.74
CA ASP A 98 5.89 8.93 8.59
C ASP A 98 4.76 9.75 7.93
N SER A 99 3.92 9.08 7.14
CA SER A 99 2.78 9.71 6.47
C SER A 99 1.51 9.81 7.35
N ALA A 100 1.51 9.25 8.56
CA ALA A 100 0.34 9.18 9.42
C ALA A 100 -0.11 10.55 9.95
N GLY A 101 -1.41 10.73 10.10
CA GLY A 101 -2.02 11.93 10.68
C GLY A 101 -3.51 12.03 10.40
N SER A 102 -4.27 12.70 11.29
CA SER A 102 -5.73 12.84 11.19
C SER A 102 -6.20 13.86 10.16
N SER A 103 -5.29 14.73 9.69
CA SER A 103 -5.54 15.72 8.64
C SER A 103 -4.25 15.94 7.86
N VAL A 104 -4.02 15.08 6.87
CA VAL A 104 -2.88 15.15 5.96
C VAL A 104 -3.35 15.47 4.54
N GLY A 105 -2.43 15.95 3.70
CA GLY A 105 -2.73 16.27 2.32
C GLY A 105 -2.20 17.62 1.89
N SER A 106 -2.30 17.89 0.61
CA SER A 106 -1.89 19.15 0.01
C SER A 106 -2.75 19.45 -1.23
N ARG A 107 -2.61 20.66 -1.79
CA ARG A 107 -3.29 21.08 -3.03
C ARG A 107 -4.82 20.97 -2.93
N GLY A 108 -5.38 21.33 -1.77
CA GLY A 108 -6.83 21.32 -1.53
C GLY A 108 -7.41 19.94 -1.17
N VAL A 109 -6.59 18.89 -1.08
CA VAL A 109 -6.99 17.58 -0.59
C VAL A 109 -6.65 17.47 0.89
N THR A 110 -7.61 17.03 1.70
CA THR A 110 -7.42 16.69 3.11
C THR A 110 -7.92 15.26 3.33
N THR A 111 -7.17 14.48 4.07
CA THR A 111 -7.40 13.05 4.25
C THR A 111 -6.98 12.64 5.65
N ASP A 112 -7.77 11.76 6.26
CA ASP A 112 -7.39 11.09 7.50
C ASP A 112 -6.61 9.82 7.16
N ASN A 113 -5.37 9.76 7.64
CA ASN A 113 -4.45 8.65 7.49
C ASN A 113 -3.89 8.20 8.86
N ALA A 114 -4.61 8.45 9.95
CA ALA A 114 -4.14 8.15 11.30
C ALA A 114 -3.92 6.63 11.54
N GLY A 115 -4.68 5.77 10.84
CA GLY A 115 -4.53 4.31 10.91
C GLY A 115 -3.26 3.77 10.25
N ALA A 116 -2.48 4.61 9.56
CA ALA A 116 -1.17 4.22 9.02
C ALA A 116 -0.17 3.80 10.12
N LEU A 117 -0.37 4.21 11.37
CA LEU A 117 0.43 3.75 12.52
C LEU A 117 0.23 2.25 12.79
N GLU A 118 -0.97 1.73 12.54
CA GLU A 118 -1.34 0.32 12.80
C GLU A 118 -0.60 -0.62 11.82
N PHE A 119 -0.29 -0.12 10.62
CA PHE A 119 0.52 -0.85 9.64
C PHE A 119 1.94 -1.15 10.15
N PHE A 120 2.56 -0.22 10.88
CA PHE A 120 3.89 -0.42 11.44
C PHE A 120 3.88 -1.44 12.58
N GLY A 121 2.88 -1.33 13.47
CA GLY A 121 2.75 -2.19 14.67
C GLY A 121 2.42 -3.65 14.38
N THR A 122 2.01 -3.99 13.15
CA THR A 122 1.68 -5.38 12.79
C THR A 122 2.96 -6.20 12.64
N THR A 123 3.22 -7.11 13.58
CA THR A 123 4.31 -8.09 13.53
C THR A 123 3.78 -9.47 13.11
N GLY A 124 4.66 -10.32 12.58
CA GLY A 124 4.31 -11.63 12.03
C GLY A 124 3.90 -12.70 13.04
N GLU A 125 3.48 -12.33 14.25
CA GLU A 125 2.83 -13.26 15.17
C GLU A 125 1.37 -13.40 14.77
N ALA A 126 1.02 -14.62 14.41
CA ALA A 126 -0.24 -15.01 13.83
C ALA A 126 -1.44 -14.37 14.55
N ALA A 127 -2.35 -13.82 13.75
CA ALA A 127 -3.76 -13.78 14.07
C ALA A 127 -4.26 -15.24 14.22
N VAL A 128 -3.96 -15.86 15.36
CA VAL A 128 -4.63 -17.07 15.83
C VAL A 128 -5.86 -16.59 16.58
N GLY A 129 -7.00 -16.74 15.92
CA GLY A 129 -8.29 -17.08 16.53
C GLY A 129 -8.88 -16.12 17.56
N ILE A 130 -9.99 -15.49 17.19
CA ILE A 130 -11.26 -15.71 17.88
C ILE A 130 -12.33 -15.98 16.81
#